data_AF-X0V377-F1
#
_entry.id   AF-X0V377-F1
#
_cell.length_a   1.000
_cell.length_b   1.000
_cell.length_c   1.000
_cell.angle_alpha   90.00
_cell.angle_beta   90.00
_cell.angle_gamma   90.00
#
_symmetry.space_group_name_H-M   'P 1'
#
loop_
_entity.id
_entity.type
_entity.pdbx_description
1 polymer ?
#
loop_
_entity_poly.entity_id
_entity_poly.type
_entity_poly.pdbx_seq_one_letter_code
_entity_poly.pdbx_strand_id
1 'polypeptide(L)'
;AERTARLDRFLAATLAFGHTGFLVRQGGTTNTVRSYFNLQQVHARYAQATATDIRYADSRGKLLDTSAAVATGALRRSQIATTYSNGMKVLVNGHPTETWKTPEAVLPPNGWFAKDKEGTLVAFSALVDRHRVDYVDSPAYVYADGRGRFTRFDKAACDGQLIAHKRPDGSLEVIPVGKVTSFGVSLEGRAATATALDEEGKEIGPAETRLARGMVYVTPIEGAFSYLLTPGAAPKVSLSCPRDEVVPGETVKIIGKTEHTYRVPA
;
A
#
# COMPACT_ATOMS: atom_id res chain seq x y z
N ALA A 1 18.98 4.03 8.70
CA ALA A 1 17.89 4.34 9.65
C ALA A 1 17.54 5.83 9.62
N GLU A 2 18.45 6.73 10.02
CA GLU A 2 18.14 8.18 10.15
C GLU A 2 17.67 8.83 8.83
N ARG A 3 18.35 8.58 7.71
CA ARG A 3 17.94 9.12 6.39
C ARG A 3 16.53 8.68 5.98
N THR A 4 16.16 7.43 6.25
CA THR A 4 14.82 6.90 6.00
C THR A 4 13.78 7.59 6.87
N ALA A 5 14.08 7.76 8.17
CA ALA A 5 13.20 8.46 9.10
C ALA A 5 12.98 9.93 8.71
N ARG A 6 13.99 10.61 8.15
CA ARG A 6 13.85 11.97 7.63
C ARG A 6 12.91 12.03 6.43
N LEU A 7 13.00 11.07 5.49
CA LEU A 7 12.06 10.97 4.37
C LEU A 7 10.64 10.70 4.88
N ASP A 8 10.47 9.74 5.79
CA ASP A 8 9.17 9.42 6.38
C ASP A 8 8.53 10.65 7.05
N ARG A 9 9.32 11.39 7.84
CA ARG A 9 8.89 12.64 8.47
C ARG A 9 8.51 13.69 7.44
N PHE A 10 9.29 13.83 6.38
CA PHE A 10 9.00 14.77 5.30
C PHE A 10 7.68 14.44 4.62
N LEU A 11 7.46 13.18 4.21
CA LEU A 11 6.23 12.75 3.55
C LEU A 11 4.99 12.89 4.46
N ALA A 12 5.12 12.53 5.74
CA ALA A 12 4.06 12.74 6.73
C ALA A 12 3.74 14.22 6.91
N ALA A 13 4.75 15.08 7.00
CA ALA A 13 4.56 16.53 7.10
C ALA A 13 3.89 17.10 5.83
N THR A 14 4.28 16.66 4.63
CA THR A 14 3.64 17.05 3.37
C THR A 14 2.12 16.84 3.44
N LEU A 15 1.68 15.66 3.89
CA LEU A 15 0.27 15.35 4.07
C LEU A 15 -0.39 16.16 5.18
N ALA A 16 0.30 16.32 6.31
CA ALA A 16 -0.23 17.04 7.47
C ALA A 16 -0.55 18.51 7.16
N PHE A 17 0.31 19.16 6.37
CA PHE A 17 0.13 20.55 5.95
C PHE A 17 -0.68 20.70 4.65
N GLY A 18 -1.12 19.59 4.05
CA GLY A 18 -1.86 19.63 2.77
C GLY A 18 -1.02 20.18 1.61
N HIS A 19 0.31 20.07 1.67
CA HIS A 19 1.19 20.49 0.58
C HIS A 19 1.08 19.52 -0.60
N THR A 20 1.32 20.00 -1.81
CA THR A 20 1.42 19.14 -3.00
C THR A 20 2.88 18.87 -3.36
N GLY A 21 3.15 17.61 -3.67
CA GLY A 21 4.26 17.09 -4.46
C GLY A 21 5.66 17.66 -4.21
N PHE A 22 6.56 16.82 -3.70
CA PHE A 22 7.99 17.06 -3.82
C PHE A 22 8.69 15.76 -4.21
N LEU A 23 9.36 15.77 -5.36
CA LEU A 23 10.09 14.61 -5.85
C LEU A 23 11.45 14.53 -5.14
N VAL A 24 11.55 13.66 -4.14
CA VAL A 24 12.77 13.53 -3.33
C VAL A 24 13.79 12.66 -4.08
N ARG A 25 14.69 13.29 -4.83
CA ARG A 25 15.79 12.59 -5.52
C ARG A 25 16.94 12.18 -4.59
N GLN A 26 17.05 12.81 -3.43
CA GLN A 26 18.10 12.49 -2.46
C GLN A 26 17.90 11.07 -1.91
N GLY A 27 18.93 10.23 -2.02
CA GLY A 27 18.89 8.83 -1.62
C GLY A 27 18.56 7.85 -2.76
N GLY A 28 18.54 8.32 -4.01
CA GLY A 28 18.46 7.47 -5.20
C GLY A 28 17.04 7.03 -5.56
N THR A 29 16.95 6.15 -6.55
CA THR A 29 15.69 5.70 -7.17
C THR A 29 14.65 5.21 -6.16
N THR A 30 15.06 4.48 -5.13
CA THR A 30 14.16 3.96 -4.10
C THR A 30 13.49 5.06 -3.28
N ASN A 31 14.18 6.17 -2.99
CA ASN A 31 13.57 7.32 -2.33
C ASN A 31 12.70 8.12 -3.29
N THR A 32 13.16 8.30 -4.53
CA THR A 32 12.42 8.99 -5.59
C THR A 32 11.06 8.33 -5.81
N VAL A 33 11.05 7.01 -6.05
CA VAL A 33 9.85 6.20 -6.24
C VAL A 33 8.93 6.29 -5.02
N ARG A 34 9.47 6.09 -3.80
CA ARG A 34 8.67 6.21 -2.57
C ARG A 34 8.02 7.59 -2.42
N SER A 35 8.73 8.67 -2.70
CA SER A 35 8.18 10.03 -2.58
C SER A 35 7.10 10.33 -3.61
N TYR A 36 7.18 9.71 -4.79
CA TYR A 36 6.23 9.90 -5.89
C TYR A 36 4.99 9.01 -5.74
N PHE A 37 5.18 7.69 -5.74
CA PHE A 37 4.09 6.72 -5.80
C PHE A 37 3.28 6.60 -4.49
N ASN A 38 3.83 6.99 -3.34
CA ASN A 38 3.01 7.03 -2.13
C ASN A 38 1.97 8.16 -2.14
N LEU A 39 2.34 9.31 -2.70
CA LEU A 39 1.61 10.55 -2.43
C LEU A 39 0.91 11.12 -3.65
N GLN A 40 1.37 10.84 -4.87
CA GLN A 40 0.85 11.49 -6.08
C GLN A 40 -0.67 11.37 -6.21
N GLN A 41 -1.24 10.17 -5.99
CA GLN A 41 -2.68 9.95 -6.10
C GLN A 41 -3.47 10.56 -4.94
N VAL A 42 -2.86 10.62 -3.75
CA VAL A 42 -3.43 11.35 -2.58
C VAL A 42 -3.49 12.85 -2.88
N HIS A 43 -2.38 13.42 -3.37
CA HIS A 43 -2.26 14.82 -3.75
C HIS A 43 -3.26 15.19 -4.84
N ALA A 44 -3.41 14.37 -5.89
CA ALA A 44 -4.34 14.62 -6.99
C ALA A 44 -5.79 14.80 -6.51
N ARG A 45 -6.15 14.25 -5.35
CA ARG A 45 -7.50 14.33 -4.78
C ARG A 45 -7.68 15.52 -3.86
N TYR A 46 -6.79 15.74 -2.89
CA TYR A 46 -7.00 16.82 -1.93
C TYR A 46 -6.50 18.18 -2.42
N ALA A 47 -5.59 18.24 -3.41
CA ALA A 47 -5.02 19.51 -3.89
C ALA A 47 -6.06 20.50 -4.43
N GLN A 48 -7.20 19.98 -4.89
CA GLN A 48 -8.33 20.74 -5.42
C GLN A 48 -9.48 20.87 -4.42
N ALA A 49 -9.29 20.42 -3.18
CA ALA A 49 -10.32 20.37 -2.16
C ALA A 49 -9.94 21.22 -0.94
N THR A 50 -10.96 21.78 -0.30
CA THR A 50 -10.78 22.60 0.91
C THR A 50 -10.75 21.69 2.13
N ALA A 51 -9.82 21.88 3.06
CA ALA A 51 -9.89 21.23 4.36
C ALA A 51 -11.11 21.80 5.12
N THR A 52 -12.08 20.96 5.46
CA THR A 52 -13.34 21.36 6.11
C THR A 52 -13.38 21.04 7.59
N ASP A 53 -12.58 20.08 8.05
CA ASP A 53 -12.46 19.73 9.46
C ASP A 53 -11.04 19.26 9.78
N ILE A 54 -10.47 19.76 10.88
CA ILE A 54 -9.16 19.34 11.40
C ILE A 54 -9.34 18.96 12.86
N ARG A 55 -9.01 17.72 13.20
CA ARG A 55 -9.12 17.17 14.54
C ARG A 55 -7.78 16.69 15.06
N TYR A 56 -7.62 16.71 16.38
CA TYR A 56 -6.40 16.29 17.07
C TYR A 56 -6.71 15.14 18.02
N ALA A 57 -5.88 14.10 18.00
CA ALA A 57 -6.04 12.97 18.89
C ALA A 57 -5.50 13.28 20.30
N ASP A 58 -6.30 13.00 21.33
CA ASP A 58 -5.81 12.93 22.70
C ASP A 58 -5.01 11.63 22.96
N SER A 59 -4.53 11.43 24.20
CA SER A 59 -3.78 10.23 24.59
C SER A 59 -4.58 8.93 24.52
N ARG A 60 -5.92 9.01 24.43
CA ARG A 60 -6.82 7.88 24.27
C ARG A 60 -7.29 7.69 22.83
N GLY A 61 -6.77 8.50 21.90
CA GLY A 61 -7.16 8.49 20.49
C GLY A 61 -8.48 9.21 20.19
N LYS A 62 -9.08 9.90 21.16
CA LYS A 62 -10.29 10.70 20.92
C LYS A 62 -9.94 11.93 20.08
N LEU A 63 -10.68 12.13 19.00
CA LEU A 63 -10.55 13.29 18.13
C LEU A 63 -11.24 14.52 18.74
N LEU A 64 -10.46 15.58 18.97
CA LEU A 64 -10.88 16.87 19.51
C LEU A 64 -10.85 17.94 18.40
N ASP A 65 -11.75 18.91 18.46
CA ASP A 65 -11.57 20.14 17.67
C ASP A 65 -10.35 20.94 18.15
N THR A 66 -9.95 21.95 17.37
CA THR A 66 -8.77 22.77 17.62
C THR A 66 -8.80 23.44 19.00
N SER A 67 -9.93 24.02 19.40
CA SER A 67 -10.04 24.76 20.67
C SER A 67 -9.84 23.82 21.86
N ALA A 68 -10.51 22.67 21.87
CA ALA A 68 -10.34 21.65 22.89
C ALA A 68 -8.93 21.06 22.89
N ALA A 69 -8.33 20.85 21.72
CA ALA A 69 -6.97 20.33 21.59
C ALA A 69 -5.91 21.29 22.14
N VAL A 70 -6.09 22.60 21.96
CA VAL A 70 -5.25 23.63 22.58
C VAL A 70 -5.43 23.64 24.09
N ALA A 71 -6.67 23.68 24.58
CA ALA A 71 -6.99 23.74 26.01
C ALA A 71 -6.46 22.53 26.80
N THR A 72 -6.46 21.35 26.19
CA THR A 72 -6.02 20.09 26.82
C THR A 72 -4.56 19.73 26.52
N GLY A 73 -3.89 20.47 25.64
CA GLY A 73 -2.54 20.16 25.17
C GLY A 73 -2.44 19.01 24.17
N ALA A 74 -3.55 18.41 23.74
CA ALA A 74 -3.57 17.34 22.74
C ALA A 74 -2.91 17.76 21.40
N LEU A 75 -2.94 19.05 21.07
CA LEU A 75 -2.22 19.63 19.93
C LEU A 75 -0.73 19.21 19.89
N ARG A 76 -0.07 19.12 21.06
CA ARG A 76 1.36 18.80 21.19
C ARG A 76 1.70 17.37 20.79
N ARG A 77 0.70 16.50 20.68
CA ARG A 77 0.88 15.12 20.23
C ARG A 77 1.10 15.02 18.72
N SER A 78 0.76 16.07 17.98
CA SER A 78 0.90 16.13 16.51
C SER A 78 0.23 14.96 15.78
N GLN A 79 -0.86 14.43 16.35
CA GLN A 79 -1.68 13.37 15.77
C GLN A 79 -2.96 14.00 15.23
N ILE A 80 -3.04 14.14 13.92
CA ILE A 80 -4.07 14.96 13.26
C ILE A 80 -4.92 14.14 12.29
N ALA A 81 -6.20 14.46 12.21
CA ALA A 81 -7.13 13.94 11.22
C ALA A 81 -7.76 15.11 10.47
N THR A 82 -7.55 15.16 9.16
CA THR A 82 -8.09 16.19 8.26
C THR A 82 -9.15 15.56 7.37
N THR A 83 -10.31 16.21 7.29
CA THR A 83 -11.35 15.90 6.30
C THR A 83 -11.42 17.04 5.28
N TYR A 84 -11.48 16.68 4.00
CA TYR A 84 -11.61 17.63 2.89
C TYR A 84 -13.05 17.68 2.36
N SER A 85 -13.38 18.75 1.64
CA SER A 85 -14.72 19.01 1.09
C SER A 85 -15.24 17.93 0.14
N ASN A 86 -14.34 17.21 -0.53
CA ASN A 86 -14.67 16.06 -1.37
C ASN A 86 -14.80 14.74 -0.59
N GLY A 87 -14.73 14.78 0.74
CA GLY A 87 -14.84 13.62 1.61
C GLY A 87 -13.54 12.82 1.80
N MET A 88 -12.43 13.25 1.18
CA MET A 88 -11.11 12.68 1.44
C MET A 88 -10.75 12.83 2.92
N LYS A 89 -10.25 11.75 3.53
CA LYS A 89 -9.75 11.72 4.90
C LYS A 89 -8.25 11.44 4.91
N VAL A 90 -7.51 12.22 5.69
CA VAL A 90 -6.06 12.06 5.89
C VAL A 90 -5.77 12.07 7.38
N LEU A 91 -5.12 11.02 7.87
CA LEU A 91 -4.67 10.87 9.25
C LEU A 91 -3.15 10.86 9.26
N VAL A 92 -2.52 11.67 10.11
CA VAL A 92 -1.06 11.74 10.21
C VAL A 92 -0.62 11.67 11.67
N ASN A 93 0.32 10.78 11.95
CA ASN A 93 0.99 10.68 13.24
C ASN A 93 2.35 11.39 13.19
N GLY A 94 2.39 12.65 13.59
CA GLY A 94 3.61 13.44 13.77
C GLY A 94 4.26 13.27 15.15
N HIS A 95 3.73 12.41 16.03
CA HIS A 95 4.34 12.18 17.35
C HIS A 95 5.75 11.59 17.19
N PRO A 96 6.78 12.08 17.92
CA PRO A 96 8.15 11.61 17.76
C PRO A 96 8.34 10.13 18.13
N THR A 97 7.55 9.62 19.08
CA THR A 97 7.76 8.30 19.70
C THR A 97 6.50 7.43 19.84
N GLU A 98 5.30 8.00 19.82
CA GLU A 98 4.09 7.25 20.14
C GLU A 98 3.41 6.76 18.87
N THR A 99 2.91 5.53 18.93
CA THR A 99 2.08 4.95 17.86
C THR A 99 0.62 5.37 18.06
N TRP A 100 -0.02 5.79 16.98
CA TRP A 100 -1.45 6.13 16.98
C TRP A 100 -2.27 4.99 16.40
N LYS A 101 -3.08 4.33 17.24
CA LYS A 101 -4.05 3.34 16.80
C LYS A 101 -5.34 4.04 16.38
N THR A 102 -5.73 3.85 15.13
CA THR A 102 -6.96 4.40 14.53
C THR A 102 -7.85 3.24 14.07
N PRO A 103 -9.14 3.48 13.78
CA PRO A 103 -9.99 2.45 13.18
C PRO A 103 -9.48 1.93 11.83
N GLU A 104 -8.70 2.73 11.10
CA GLU A 104 -8.26 2.44 9.74
C GLU A 104 -6.88 1.77 9.69
N ALA A 105 -5.98 2.14 10.62
CA ALA A 105 -4.59 1.71 10.62
C ALA A 105 -3.90 1.95 11.98
N VAL A 106 -2.77 1.26 12.19
CA VAL A 106 -1.83 1.51 13.28
C VAL A 106 -0.68 2.36 12.75
N LEU A 107 -0.66 3.64 13.09
CA LEU A 107 0.29 4.61 12.55
C LEU A 107 1.52 4.75 13.46
N PRO A 108 2.72 4.33 13.05
CA PRO A 108 3.94 4.59 13.82
C PRO A 108 4.29 6.10 13.77
N PRO A 109 5.33 6.57 14.49
CA PRO A 109 5.90 7.89 14.26
C PRO A 109 6.17 8.16 12.78
N ASN A 110 5.70 9.32 12.30
CA ASN A 110 5.70 9.72 10.88
C ASN A 110 4.86 8.80 9.97
N GLY A 111 3.96 8.00 10.53
CA GLY A 111 3.00 7.20 9.79
C GLY A 111 1.78 8.01 9.41
N TRP A 112 1.07 7.56 8.38
CA TRP A 112 -0.11 8.24 7.86
C TRP A 112 -1.05 7.26 7.16
N PHE A 113 -2.30 7.65 7.02
CA PHE A 113 -3.33 6.95 6.28
C PHE A 113 -4.19 7.96 5.53
N ALA A 114 -4.60 7.60 4.32
CA ALA A 114 -5.44 8.43 3.47
C ALA A 114 -6.45 7.55 2.73
N LYS A 115 -7.70 7.99 2.70
CA LYS A 115 -8.74 7.36 1.87
C LYS A 115 -9.69 8.38 1.30
N ASP A 116 -10.16 8.13 0.09
CA ASP A 116 -11.29 8.90 -0.45
C ASP A 116 -12.62 8.41 0.14
N LYS A 117 -13.69 9.11 -0.21
CA LYS A 117 -15.03 8.83 0.30
C LYS A 117 -15.56 7.49 -0.20
N GLU A 118 -15.26 7.15 -1.45
CA GLU A 118 -15.77 5.96 -2.15
C GLU A 118 -14.89 4.70 -1.93
N GLY A 119 -13.71 4.84 -1.34
CA GLY A 119 -12.73 3.76 -1.18
C GLY A 119 -11.99 3.40 -2.48
N THR A 120 -12.05 4.23 -3.52
CA THR A 120 -11.30 4.02 -4.77
C THR A 120 -9.82 4.35 -4.62
N LEU A 121 -9.47 5.11 -3.59
CA LEU A 121 -8.11 5.37 -3.17
C LEU A 121 -7.96 5.00 -1.70
N VAL A 122 -7.03 4.10 -1.41
CA VAL A 122 -6.53 3.84 -0.05
C VAL A 122 -5.01 3.90 -0.11
N ALA A 123 -4.41 4.72 0.75
CA ALA A 123 -2.97 4.91 0.80
C ALA A 123 -2.51 5.01 2.25
N PHE A 124 -1.40 4.38 2.60
CA PHE A 124 -0.86 4.47 3.96
C PHE A 124 0.63 4.19 4.04
N SER A 125 1.21 4.74 5.10
CA SER A 125 2.47 4.30 5.68
C SER A 125 2.20 3.93 7.14
N ALA A 126 2.05 2.63 7.41
CA ALA A 126 1.49 2.11 8.66
C ALA A 126 2.24 0.86 9.15
N LEU A 127 1.87 0.36 10.32
CA LEU A 127 2.32 -0.93 10.83
C LEU A 127 1.40 -2.06 10.35
N VAL A 128 1.98 -3.05 9.68
CA VAL A 128 1.39 -4.36 9.40
C VAL A 128 2.34 -5.40 10.00
N ASP A 129 1.81 -6.39 10.71
CA ASP A 129 2.61 -7.41 11.41
C ASP A 129 3.79 -6.85 12.23
N ARG A 130 3.53 -5.73 12.90
CA ARG A 130 4.47 -4.99 13.75
C ARG A 130 5.68 -4.39 13.03
N HIS A 131 5.66 -4.27 11.71
CA HIS A 131 6.68 -3.51 10.98
C HIS A 131 6.06 -2.49 10.03
N ARG A 132 6.85 -1.46 9.70
CA ARG A 132 6.39 -0.39 8.82
C ARG A 132 6.34 -0.88 7.38
N VAL A 133 5.27 -0.52 6.69
CA VAL A 133 5.04 -0.78 5.28
C VAL A 133 4.42 0.44 4.62
N ASP A 134 4.54 0.53 3.30
CA ASP A 134 3.87 1.55 2.50
C ASP A 134 2.96 0.88 1.46
N TYR A 135 1.76 1.42 1.26
CA TYR A 135 0.80 0.87 0.31
C TYR A 135 -0.07 1.97 -0.29
N VAL A 136 -0.36 1.85 -1.57
CA VAL A 136 -1.36 2.67 -2.29
C VAL A 136 -2.13 1.76 -3.22
N ASP A 137 -3.44 1.72 -3.09
CA ASP A 137 -4.35 1.26 -4.13
C ASP A 137 -5.11 2.47 -4.67
N SER A 138 -4.91 2.76 -5.96
CA SER A 138 -5.50 3.90 -6.65
C SER A 138 -6.01 3.50 -8.03
N PRO A 139 -6.83 4.31 -8.71
CA PRO A 139 -7.25 4.01 -10.08
C PRO A 139 -6.10 3.89 -11.08
N ALA A 140 -4.98 4.60 -10.86
CA ALA A 140 -3.84 4.60 -11.79
C ALA A 140 -2.87 3.44 -11.55
N TYR A 141 -2.62 3.06 -10.30
CA TYR A 141 -1.66 2.02 -9.95
C TYR A 141 -1.92 1.43 -8.57
N VAL A 142 -1.28 0.27 -8.33
CA VAL A 142 -0.98 -0.20 -6.98
C VAL A 142 0.50 0.07 -6.70
N TYR A 143 0.81 0.65 -5.55
CA TYR A 143 2.17 0.75 -5.02
C TYR A 143 2.24 -0.03 -3.70
N ALA A 144 3.30 -0.79 -3.50
CA ALA A 144 3.53 -1.53 -2.26
C ALA A 144 5.02 -1.50 -1.92
N ASP A 145 5.34 -1.36 -0.64
CA ASP A 145 6.70 -1.49 -0.11
C ASP A 145 6.66 -2.29 1.19
N GLY A 146 7.13 -3.55 1.14
CA GLY A 146 7.32 -4.40 2.32
C GLY A 146 8.48 -3.93 3.22
N ARG A 147 9.25 -2.93 2.78
CA ARG A 147 10.39 -2.31 3.47
C ARG A 147 11.43 -3.33 3.94
N GLY A 148 11.72 -4.31 3.09
CA GLY A 148 12.69 -5.38 3.32
C GLY A 148 12.11 -6.65 3.95
N ARG A 149 10.79 -6.72 4.16
CA ARG A 149 10.09 -7.90 4.67
C ARG A 149 8.93 -8.26 3.77
N PHE A 150 8.85 -9.52 3.37
CA PHE A 150 7.74 -10.00 2.55
C PHE A 150 6.42 -9.74 3.26
N THR A 151 5.60 -8.89 2.66
CA THR A 151 4.31 -8.46 3.19
C THR A 151 3.23 -8.72 2.17
N ARG A 152 2.06 -9.16 2.63
CA ARG A 152 0.85 -9.22 1.81
C ARG A 152 -0.03 -8.02 2.10
N PHE A 153 -0.41 -7.32 1.04
CA PHE A 153 -1.39 -6.25 1.02
C PHE A 153 -2.65 -6.76 0.32
N ASP A 154 -3.66 -5.91 0.19
CA ASP A 154 -4.93 -6.29 -0.47
C ASP A 154 -4.72 -6.71 -1.94
N LYS A 155 -3.97 -5.91 -2.72
CA LYS A 155 -3.77 -6.13 -4.16
C LYS A 155 -2.33 -6.38 -4.58
N ALA A 156 -1.41 -6.53 -3.63
CA ALA A 156 0.00 -6.80 -3.90
C ALA A 156 0.62 -7.62 -2.78
N ALA A 157 1.71 -8.32 -3.09
CA ALA A 157 2.61 -8.88 -2.09
C ALA A 157 4.04 -8.62 -2.55
N CYS A 158 4.91 -8.17 -1.66
CA CYS A 158 6.32 -7.91 -1.98
C CYS A 158 7.18 -7.80 -0.73
N ASP A 159 8.49 -8.02 -0.88
CA ASP A 159 9.50 -7.78 0.16
C ASP A 159 10.19 -6.42 0.05
N GLY A 160 10.03 -5.71 -1.07
CA GLY A 160 10.54 -4.36 -1.31
C GLY A 160 9.53 -3.52 -2.08
N GLN A 161 10.00 -2.54 -2.85
CA GLN A 161 9.13 -1.61 -3.58
C GLN A 161 8.62 -2.22 -4.88
N LEU A 162 7.31 -2.16 -5.08
CA LEU A 162 6.62 -2.67 -6.25
C LEU A 162 5.62 -1.63 -6.75
N ILE A 163 5.67 -1.34 -8.04
CA ILE A 163 4.64 -0.56 -8.73
C ILE A 163 3.90 -1.51 -9.68
N ALA A 164 2.58 -1.49 -9.67
CA ALA A 164 1.75 -2.16 -10.66
C ALA A 164 0.90 -1.10 -11.36
N HIS A 165 1.40 -0.62 -12.50
CA HIS A 165 0.73 0.40 -13.28
C HIS A 165 -0.45 -0.20 -14.04
N LYS A 166 -1.64 0.37 -13.87
CA LYS A 166 -2.86 -0.10 -14.53
C LYS A 166 -2.92 0.44 -15.95
N ARG A 167 -3.23 -0.42 -16.93
CA ARG A 167 -3.38 -0.02 -18.34
C ARG A 167 -4.85 -0.10 -18.76
N PRO A 168 -5.29 0.70 -19.75
CA PRO A 168 -6.70 0.75 -20.17
C PRO A 168 -7.27 -0.58 -20.67
N ASP A 169 -6.42 -1.47 -21.17
CA ASP A 169 -6.78 -2.82 -21.65
C ASP A 169 -6.90 -3.85 -20.51
N GLY A 170 -6.71 -3.43 -19.25
CA GLY A 170 -6.74 -4.29 -18.07
C GLY A 170 -5.44 -5.05 -17.80
N SER A 171 -4.40 -4.87 -18.63
CA SER A 171 -3.07 -5.37 -18.32
C SER A 171 -2.40 -4.52 -17.22
N LEU A 172 -1.38 -5.10 -16.59
CA LEU A 172 -0.56 -4.41 -15.59
C LEU A 172 0.89 -4.41 -16.04
N GLU A 173 1.56 -3.27 -15.93
CA GLU A 173 3.02 -3.25 -15.95
C GLU A 173 3.53 -3.23 -14.51
N VAL A 174 4.27 -4.28 -14.16
CA VAL A 174 4.78 -4.50 -12.82
C VAL A 174 6.27 -4.19 -12.78
N ILE A 175 6.65 -3.22 -11.94
CA ILE A 175 8.00 -2.67 -11.85
C ILE A 175 8.51 -2.90 -10.42
N PRO A 176 9.30 -3.94 -10.16
CA PRO A 176 10.05 -4.07 -8.91
C PRO A 176 11.17 -3.03 -8.86
N VAL A 177 11.34 -2.35 -7.72
CA VAL A 177 12.32 -1.27 -7.57
C VAL A 177 13.34 -1.63 -6.49
N GLY A 178 14.61 -1.64 -6.88
CA GLY A 178 15.72 -2.01 -5.99
C GLY A 178 15.83 -3.53 -5.82
N LYS A 179 16.11 -4.00 -4.59
CA LYS A 179 16.35 -5.42 -4.30
C LYS A 179 15.06 -6.12 -3.88
N VAL A 180 14.15 -6.35 -4.82
CA VAL A 180 12.93 -7.13 -4.61
C VAL A 180 13.20 -8.57 -5.04
N THR A 181 12.96 -9.54 -4.17
CA THR A 181 13.22 -10.96 -4.48
C THR A 181 11.94 -11.76 -4.67
N SER A 182 10.83 -11.29 -4.11
CA SER A 182 9.53 -11.94 -4.26
C SER A 182 8.45 -10.90 -4.38
N PHE A 183 7.64 -10.97 -5.43
CA PHE A 183 6.50 -10.10 -5.61
C PHE A 183 5.35 -10.77 -6.37
N GLY A 184 4.15 -10.24 -6.16
CA GLY A 184 2.95 -10.61 -6.88
C GLY A 184 1.88 -9.52 -6.79
N VAL A 185 0.97 -9.52 -7.75
CA VAL A 185 -0.10 -8.51 -7.86
C VAL A 185 -1.45 -9.19 -8.10
N SER A 186 -2.52 -8.57 -7.61
CA SER A 186 -3.87 -9.04 -7.87
C SER A 186 -4.29 -8.65 -9.29
N LEU A 187 -4.81 -9.63 -10.02
CA LEU A 187 -5.58 -9.45 -11.24
C LEU A 187 -7.02 -9.95 -11.02
N GLU A 188 -7.56 -9.65 -9.83
CA GLU A 188 -8.91 -10.08 -9.42
C GLU A 188 -9.07 -11.61 -9.45
N GLY A 189 -8.03 -12.31 -9.00
CA GLY A 189 -7.99 -13.78 -9.00
C GLY A 189 -7.74 -14.42 -10.37
N ARG A 190 -7.49 -13.64 -11.43
CA ARG A 190 -7.13 -14.16 -12.75
C ARG A 190 -5.68 -14.65 -12.76
N ALA A 191 -5.45 -15.77 -13.45
CA ALA A 191 -4.10 -16.12 -13.90
C ALA A 191 -3.67 -15.13 -15.00
N ALA A 192 -2.36 -15.02 -15.25
CA ALA A 192 -1.83 -14.14 -16.27
C ALA A 192 -0.52 -14.67 -16.84
N THR A 193 -0.22 -14.33 -18.09
CA THR A 193 1.12 -14.43 -18.66
C THR A 193 1.92 -13.19 -18.29
N ALA A 194 3.24 -13.31 -18.20
CA ALA A 194 4.13 -12.17 -17.98
C ALA A 194 5.21 -12.13 -19.07
N THR A 195 5.45 -10.96 -19.65
CA THR A 195 6.56 -10.69 -20.57
C THR A 195 7.54 -9.76 -19.86
N ALA A 196 8.79 -10.19 -19.70
CA ALA A 196 9.86 -9.38 -19.14
C ALA A 196 10.35 -8.35 -20.16
N LEU A 197 10.54 -7.11 -19.71
CA LEU A 197 11.00 -5.98 -20.50
C LEU A 197 12.30 -5.42 -19.90
N ASP A 198 13.24 -4.97 -20.74
CA ASP A 198 14.43 -4.22 -20.31
C ASP A 198 14.11 -2.74 -19.99
N GLU A 199 15.12 -1.95 -19.62
CA GLU A 199 14.96 -0.53 -19.24
C GLU A 199 14.47 0.34 -20.41
N GLU A 200 14.79 -0.05 -21.65
CA GLU A 200 14.30 0.58 -22.88
C GLU A 200 12.89 0.12 -23.28
N GLY A 201 12.30 -0.83 -22.54
CA GLY A 201 10.97 -1.37 -22.80
C GLY A 201 10.92 -2.45 -23.89
N LYS A 202 12.07 -2.99 -24.31
CA LYS A 202 12.15 -4.08 -25.27
C LYS A 202 11.94 -5.42 -24.57
N GLU A 203 11.25 -6.32 -25.25
CA GLU A 203 10.99 -7.66 -24.74
C GLU A 203 12.28 -8.49 -24.60
N ILE A 204 12.48 -9.04 -23.41
CA ILE A 204 13.50 -10.05 -23.11
C ILE A 204 12.93 -11.45 -23.39
N GLY A 205 11.68 -11.69 -22.98
CA GLY A 205 11.00 -12.96 -23.16
C GLY A 205 9.93 -13.24 -22.11
N PRO A 206 9.29 -14.42 -22.15
CA PRO A 206 8.27 -14.79 -21.18
C PRO A 206 8.89 -15.05 -19.79
N ALA A 207 8.23 -14.54 -18.75
CA ALA A 207 8.53 -14.85 -17.35
C ALA A 207 7.53 -15.86 -16.80
N GLU A 208 8.02 -16.80 -15.98
CA GLU A 208 7.14 -17.76 -15.31
C GLU A 208 6.22 -17.04 -14.32
N THR A 209 4.94 -17.44 -14.32
CA THR A 209 3.95 -16.92 -13.39
C THR A 209 3.30 -18.03 -12.58
N ARG A 210 2.88 -17.69 -11.36
CA ARG A 210 2.14 -18.60 -10.48
C ARG A 210 1.00 -17.84 -9.81
N LEU A 211 -0.24 -18.28 -10.06
CA LEU A 211 -1.41 -17.78 -9.34
C LEU A 211 -1.47 -18.46 -7.96
N ALA A 212 -1.42 -17.67 -6.89
CA ALA A 212 -1.61 -18.17 -5.54
C ALA A 212 -2.22 -17.08 -4.65
N ARG A 213 -3.15 -17.47 -3.76
CA ARG A 213 -3.77 -16.55 -2.80
C ARG A 213 -4.34 -15.28 -3.49
N GLY A 214 -4.95 -15.44 -4.66
CA GLY A 214 -5.56 -14.35 -5.44
C GLY A 214 -4.57 -13.44 -6.19
N MET A 215 -3.26 -13.70 -6.09
CA MET A 215 -2.22 -12.88 -6.73
C MET A 215 -1.42 -13.68 -7.75
N VAL A 216 -1.01 -13.03 -8.82
CA VAL A 216 -0.06 -13.56 -9.80
C VAL A 216 1.35 -13.18 -9.33
N TYR A 217 2.11 -14.20 -8.91
CA TYR A 217 3.53 -14.09 -8.60
C TYR A 217 4.34 -14.27 -9.88
N VAL A 218 5.38 -13.46 -10.06
CA VAL A 218 6.29 -13.52 -11.22
C VAL A 218 7.65 -14.00 -10.75
N THR A 219 8.24 -14.95 -11.46
CA THR A 219 9.64 -15.34 -11.27
C THR A 219 10.53 -14.31 -11.96
N PRO A 220 11.40 -13.57 -11.23
CA PRO A 220 12.21 -12.53 -11.84
C PRO A 220 13.23 -13.08 -12.86
N ILE A 221 13.42 -12.37 -13.96
CA ILE A 221 14.44 -12.64 -14.98
C ILE A 221 15.57 -11.61 -14.85
N GLU A 222 16.82 -12.08 -14.97
CA GLU A 222 17.99 -11.20 -14.96
C GLU A 222 17.95 -10.19 -16.11
N GLY A 223 18.26 -8.92 -15.82
CA GLY A 223 18.22 -7.82 -16.78
C GLY A 223 16.81 -7.24 -17.03
N ALA A 224 15.75 -7.85 -16.50
CA ALA A 224 14.40 -7.30 -16.60
C ALA A 224 14.22 -6.08 -15.69
N PHE A 225 13.71 -5.00 -16.27
CA PHE A 225 13.31 -3.78 -15.57
C PHE A 225 11.84 -3.85 -15.12
N SER A 226 10.95 -4.35 -15.98
CA SER A 226 9.52 -4.50 -15.70
C SER A 226 8.94 -5.77 -16.32
N TYR A 227 7.70 -6.08 -15.94
CA TYR A 227 6.95 -7.23 -16.42
C TYR A 227 5.57 -6.79 -16.87
N LEU A 228 5.24 -7.04 -18.14
CA LEU A 228 3.90 -6.84 -18.66
C LEU A 228 3.05 -8.08 -18.38
N LEU A 229 2.07 -7.94 -17.49
CA LEU A 229 1.12 -8.99 -17.15
C LEU A 229 -0.17 -8.83 -17.95
N THR A 230 -0.49 -9.85 -18.75
CA THR A 230 -1.75 -9.92 -19.51
C THR A 230 -2.69 -10.90 -18.82
N PRO A 231 -3.83 -10.43 -18.27
CA PRO A 231 -4.76 -11.31 -17.57
C PRO A 231 -5.40 -12.31 -18.53
N GLY A 232 -5.48 -13.56 -18.07
CA GLY A 232 -6.27 -14.60 -18.72
C GLY A 232 -7.76 -14.48 -18.38
N ALA A 233 -8.51 -15.54 -18.69
CA ALA A 233 -9.93 -15.61 -18.40
C ALA A 233 -10.21 -15.51 -16.89
N ALA A 234 -11.32 -14.85 -16.55
CA ALA A 234 -11.84 -14.81 -15.18
C ALA A 234 -12.00 -16.23 -14.62
N PRO A 235 -11.58 -16.49 -13.37
CA PRO A 235 -11.79 -17.79 -12.75
C PRO A 235 -13.29 -18.08 -12.71
N LYS A 236 -13.70 -19.28 -13.17
CA LYS A 236 -15.11 -19.69 -13.16
C LYS A 236 -15.68 -19.87 -11.75
N VAL A 237 -14.82 -19.91 -10.74
CA VAL A 237 -15.14 -20.13 -9.32
C VAL A 237 -14.15 -19.31 -8.49
N SER A 238 -14.66 -18.44 -7.64
CA SER A 238 -13.86 -17.81 -6.58
C SER A 238 -13.85 -18.73 -5.37
N LEU A 239 -12.65 -19.06 -4.88
CA LEU A 239 -12.48 -19.80 -3.63
C LEU A 239 -12.24 -18.83 -2.49
N SER A 240 -12.85 -19.07 -1.33
CA SER A 240 -12.57 -18.32 -0.10
C SER A 240 -12.34 -19.27 1.07
N CYS A 241 -11.55 -18.80 2.04
CA CYS A 241 -11.31 -19.50 3.30
C CYS A 241 -11.33 -18.46 4.43
N PRO A 242 -11.98 -18.73 5.57
CA PRO A 242 -11.91 -17.83 6.73
C PRO A 242 -10.50 -17.72 7.33
N ARG A 243 -9.58 -18.61 6.96
CA ARG A 243 -8.22 -18.70 7.48
C ARG A 243 -7.23 -18.36 6.35
N ASP A 244 -6.37 -17.40 6.61
CA ASP A 244 -5.25 -16.97 5.78
C ASP A 244 -3.91 -17.61 6.22
N GLU A 245 -3.84 -17.96 7.50
CA GLU A 245 -2.76 -18.74 8.12
C GLU A 245 -3.30 -19.99 8.81
N VAL A 246 -2.53 -21.08 8.72
CA VAL A 246 -2.90 -22.40 9.24
C VAL A 246 -1.68 -23.07 9.86
N VAL A 247 -1.91 -23.96 10.83
CA VAL A 247 -0.85 -24.79 11.41
C VAL A 247 -0.85 -26.20 10.81
N PRO A 248 0.29 -26.91 10.80
CA PRO A 248 0.34 -28.30 10.37
C PRO A 248 -0.71 -29.16 11.08
N GLY A 249 -1.44 -30.00 10.34
CA GLY A 249 -2.53 -30.83 10.85
C GLY A 249 -3.89 -30.15 11.01
N GLU A 250 -3.99 -28.82 10.89
CA GLU A 250 -5.27 -28.08 10.94
C GLU A 250 -6.19 -28.47 9.78
N THR A 251 -7.50 -28.57 10.03
CA THR A 251 -8.50 -28.72 8.96
C THR A 251 -9.16 -27.38 8.71
N VAL A 252 -9.13 -26.91 7.46
CA VAL A 252 -9.75 -25.67 7.03
C VAL A 252 -10.87 -25.88 6.03
N LYS A 253 -11.84 -24.96 6.06
CA LYS A 253 -12.98 -24.92 5.14
C LYS A 253 -12.63 -24.05 3.94
N ILE A 254 -12.79 -24.59 2.74
CA ILE A 254 -12.62 -23.89 1.47
C ILE A 254 -14.01 -23.79 0.82
N ILE A 255 -14.49 -22.58 0.62
CA ILE A 255 -15.80 -22.29 0.04
C ILE A 255 -15.60 -21.94 -1.43
N GLY A 256 -16.21 -22.70 -2.33
CA GLY A 256 -16.25 -22.42 -3.76
C GLY A 256 -17.67 -22.60 -4.30
N LYS A 257 -17.79 -23.26 -5.46
CA LYS A 257 -19.09 -23.77 -5.93
C LYS A 257 -19.72 -24.75 -4.94
N THR A 258 -18.88 -25.51 -4.26
CA THR A 258 -19.22 -26.44 -3.20
C THR A 258 -18.28 -26.19 -2.04
N GLU A 259 -18.72 -26.53 -0.83
CA GLU A 259 -17.87 -26.47 0.34
C GLU A 259 -16.94 -27.69 0.38
N HIS A 260 -15.66 -27.44 0.64
CA HIS A 260 -14.64 -28.47 0.80
C HIS A 260 -13.93 -28.31 2.15
N THR A 261 -13.43 -29.42 2.68
CA THR A 261 -12.49 -29.41 3.80
C THR A 261 -11.12 -29.84 3.30
N TYR A 262 -10.08 -29.15 3.76
CA TYR A 262 -8.68 -29.46 3.47
C TYR A 262 -7.94 -29.65 4.79
N ARG A 263 -7.29 -30.80 4.95
CA ARG A 263 -6.40 -31.06 6.09
C ARG A 263 -4.98 -30.66 5.69
N VAL A 264 -4.43 -29.68 6.39
CA VAL A 264 -3.06 -29.21 6.21
C VAL A 264 -2.11 -30.36 6.58
N PRO A 265 -1.14 -30.71 5.73
CA PRO A 265 -0.12 -31.71 6.05
C PRO A 265 0.56 -31.39 7.38
N ALA A 266 0.82 -32.44 8.16
CA ALA A 266 1.58 -32.35 9.41
C ALA A 266 3.09 -32.23 9.13
#